data_AF-A0A3M1CR16-F1
#
_entry.id   AF-A0A3M1CR16-F1
#
_cell.length_a   1.000
_cell.length_b   1.000
_cell.length_c   1.000
_cell.angle_alpha   90.00
_cell.angle_beta   90.00
_cell.angle_gamma   90.00
#
_symmetry.space_group_name_H-M   'P 1'
#
loop_
_entity.id
_entity.type
_entity.pdbx_description
1 polymer ?
#
loop_
_entity_poly.entity_id
_entity_poly.type
_entity_poly.pdbx_seq_one_letter_code
_entity_poly.pdbx_strand_id
1 'polypeptide(L)'
;MVRTCTALLCTALVGRPAQARVGVTIRLTPPDDDIPQPVVLLASPGQDPQEVPLADDGVPPDTVAGDGTWSGTAFVADGELSVGLKLGDTVLEGGTVSWTADIAYRDLLLRVDDGALVAEATSAGQPGAFAGGISPPATGVDAFGTVGAPVASTAAPAAATASVTGGDHLGAEVLLVGAGGLLVFGLALGWALLPSLHDGGSGPAFARLPEPPLFGPGTPSMGDGLTVWITPPDQHADLARLLCRTLAVDHRVLLAAPQTLDLPPQPGGRIFRAHGRNPEEVGDAAEQLDDPGCIPIVVVVATTTESLARRFPRELPPGVGGILIVATEINT
;
A
#
# COMPACT_ATOMS: atom_id res chain seq x y z
N MET A 1 -65.42 1.44 27.44
CA MET A 1 -64.40 0.43 27.04
C MET A 1 -63.69 0.94 25.79
N VAL A 2 -62.49 1.52 25.95
CA VAL A 2 -61.68 2.01 24.82
C VAL A 2 -60.47 1.10 24.73
N ARG A 3 -60.35 0.37 23.61
CA ARG A 3 -59.22 -0.52 23.32
C ARG A 3 -58.14 0.28 22.59
N THR A 4 -57.04 0.55 23.27
CA THR A 4 -55.86 1.20 22.69
C THR A 4 -55.06 0.17 21.89
N CYS A 5 -55.17 0.20 20.56
CA CYS A 5 -54.30 -0.58 19.66
C CYS A 5 -52.92 0.08 19.64
N THR A 6 -51.95 -0.52 20.32
CA THR A 6 -50.54 -0.16 20.19
C THR A 6 -50.02 -0.81 18.91
N ALA A 7 -49.92 -0.02 17.84
CA ALA A 7 -49.25 -0.43 16.61
C ALA A 7 -47.74 -0.45 16.87
N LEU A 8 -47.17 -1.66 16.98
CA LEU A 8 -45.73 -1.88 17.07
C LEU A 8 -45.14 -1.55 15.69
N LEU A 9 -44.62 -0.33 15.54
CA LEU A 9 -43.92 0.11 14.35
C LEU A 9 -42.54 -0.58 14.31
N CYS A 10 -42.48 -1.75 13.70
CA CYS A 10 -41.21 -2.41 13.37
C CYS A 10 -40.53 -1.60 12.25
N THR A 11 -39.79 -0.57 12.62
CA THR A 11 -38.86 0.11 11.72
C THR A 11 -37.78 -0.88 11.35
N ALA A 12 -37.93 -1.55 10.21
CA ALA A 12 -36.88 -2.38 9.64
C ALA A 12 -35.65 -1.48 9.44
N LEU A 13 -34.59 -1.72 10.22
CA LEU A 13 -33.26 -1.19 9.99
C LEU A 13 -32.78 -1.75 8.66
N VAL A 14 -33.10 -1.07 7.57
CA VAL A 14 -32.50 -1.31 6.27
C VAL A 14 -31.03 -0.92 6.43
N GLY A 15 -30.18 -1.91 6.69
CA GLY A 15 -28.73 -1.72 6.69
C GLY A 15 -28.32 -1.15 5.34
N ARG A 16 -27.80 0.08 5.34
CA ARG A 16 -27.20 0.64 4.13
C ARG A 16 -26.05 -0.29 3.72
N PRO A 17 -25.97 -0.71 2.45
CA PRO A 17 -24.83 -1.48 1.99
C PRO A 17 -23.56 -0.70 2.32
N ALA A 18 -22.55 -1.40 2.84
CA ALA A 18 -21.24 -0.80 3.08
C ALA A 18 -20.71 -0.29 1.73
N GLN A 19 -20.57 1.03 1.61
CA GLN A 19 -19.99 1.63 0.41
C GLN A 19 -18.56 1.14 0.27
N ALA A 20 -18.18 0.74 -0.96
CA ALA A 20 -16.80 0.41 -1.26
C ALA A 20 -15.91 1.63 -0.95
N ARG A 21 -14.82 1.40 -0.21
CA ARG A 21 -13.83 2.43 0.08
C ARG A 21 -12.65 2.28 -0.87
N VAL A 22 -12.19 3.39 -1.42
CA VAL A 22 -11.06 3.44 -2.36
C VAL A 22 -9.88 4.13 -1.70
N GLY A 23 -8.67 3.61 -1.93
CA GLY A 23 -7.43 4.21 -1.48
C GLY A 23 -7.07 5.43 -2.33
N VAL A 24 -6.81 6.56 -1.68
CA VAL A 24 -6.36 7.81 -2.30
C VAL A 24 -4.99 8.16 -1.72
N THR A 25 -4.00 8.33 -2.59
CA THR A 25 -2.73 8.98 -2.24
C THR A 25 -2.93 10.48 -2.38
N ILE A 26 -2.42 11.25 -1.43
CA ILE A 26 -2.56 12.69 -1.37
C ILE A 26 -1.16 13.28 -1.35
N ARG A 27 -0.91 14.27 -2.20
CA ARG A 27 0.37 14.98 -2.28
C ARG A 27 0.13 16.47 -2.22
N LEU A 28 0.89 17.17 -1.40
CA LEU A 28 0.86 18.60 -1.26
C LEU A 28 2.21 19.18 -1.65
N THR A 29 2.20 20.11 -2.61
CA THR A 29 3.33 20.99 -2.89
C THR A 29 3.01 22.37 -2.32
N PRO A 30 3.55 22.71 -1.14
CA PRO A 30 3.36 24.02 -0.54
C PRO A 30 4.16 25.10 -1.29
N PRO A 31 3.81 26.38 -1.10
CA PRO A 31 4.51 27.49 -1.73
C PRO A 31 5.84 27.82 -1.04
N ASP A 32 5.96 27.46 0.24
CA ASP A 32 7.13 27.71 1.10
C ASP A 32 7.47 26.43 1.89
N ASP A 33 8.76 26.25 2.21
CA ASP A 33 9.27 25.07 2.95
C ASP A 33 8.89 25.09 4.45
N ASP A 34 8.55 26.27 5.00
CA ASP A 34 8.23 26.45 6.42
C ASP A 34 6.73 26.60 6.63
N ILE A 35 6.01 25.48 6.53
CA ILE A 35 4.58 25.40 6.86
C ILE A 35 4.36 24.53 8.11
N PRO A 36 3.34 24.84 8.94
CA PRO A 36 2.93 23.90 10.00
C PRO A 36 2.50 22.57 9.39
N GLN A 37 2.54 21.49 10.18
CA GLN A 37 2.16 20.15 9.72
C GLN A 37 0.79 20.19 9.00
N PRO A 38 0.73 19.87 7.70
CA PRO A 38 -0.50 19.95 6.93
C PRO A 38 -1.44 18.80 7.27
N VAL A 39 -2.71 19.13 7.41
CA VAL A 39 -3.80 18.15 7.59
C VAL A 39 -4.84 18.36 6.51
N VAL A 40 -5.08 17.33 5.70
CA VAL A 40 -6.10 17.38 4.64
C VAL A 40 -7.44 16.96 5.21
N LEU A 41 -8.48 17.73 4.93
CA LEU A 41 -9.85 17.45 5.30
C LEU A 41 -10.58 16.88 4.09
N LEU A 42 -11.04 15.63 4.19
CA LEU A 42 -11.74 14.94 3.10
C LEU A 42 -13.17 14.64 3.53
N ALA A 43 -14.16 15.19 2.83
CA ALA A 43 -15.57 14.98 3.14
C ALA A 43 -16.30 14.36 1.95
N SER A 44 -16.84 13.16 2.15
CA SER A 44 -17.79 12.54 1.21
C SER A 44 -19.23 12.98 1.52
N PRO A 45 -20.13 13.08 0.52
CA PRO A 45 -21.50 13.50 0.74
C PRO A 45 -22.22 12.71 1.85
N GLY A 46 -22.62 13.41 2.91
CA GLY A 46 -23.33 12.82 4.05
C GLY A 46 -22.45 12.07 5.05
N GLN A 47 -21.13 12.22 4.98
CA GLN A 47 -20.17 11.72 5.96
C GLN A 47 -19.46 12.89 6.65
N ASP A 48 -19.02 12.67 7.89
CA ASP A 48 -18.19 13.65 8.59
C ASP A 48 -16.82 13.77 7.91
N PRO A 49 -16.20 14.96 7.89
CA PRO A 49 -14.86 15.14 7.32
C PRO A 49 -13.83 14.23 8.02
N GLN A 50 -13.03 13.54 7.21
CA GLN A 50 -11.87 12.79 7.66
C GLN A 50 -10.62 13.69 7.65
N GLU A 51 -9.91 13.76 8.77
CA GLU A 51 -8.61 14.40 8.85
C GLU A 51 -7.50 13.43 8.43
N VAL A 52 -6.62 13.86 7.53
CA VAL A 52 -5.51 13.07 7.01
C VAL A 52 -4.22 13.86 7.22
N PRO A 53 -3.40 13.53 8.23
CA PRO A 53 -2.11 14.18 8.41
C PRO A 53 -1.20 13.82 7.25
N LEU A 54 -0.48 14.81 6.73
CA LEU A 54 0.59 14.57 5.75
C LEU A 54 1.95 14.58 6.45
N ALA A 55 2.92 13.91 5.85
CA ALA A 55 4.30 13.85 6.30
C ALA A 55 5.28 14.03 5.12
N ASP A 56 6.43 14.63 5.41
CA ASP A 56 7.61 14.76 4.53
C ASP A 56 8.79 14.09 5.26
N ASP A 57 8.73 12.76 5.40
CA ASP A 57 9.58 11.94 6.26
C ASP A 57 10.30 10.80 5.52
N GLY A 58 10.12 10.70 4.20
CA GLY A 58 10.65 9.65 3.32
C GLY A 58 9.99 8.29 3.51
N VAL A 59 8.89 8.21 4.26
CA VAL A 59 8.13 6.97 4.47
C VAL A 59 6.94 6.93 3.52
N PRO A 60 6.70 5.82 2.80
CA PRO A 60 5.59 5.71 1.87
C PRO A 60 4.25 6.16 2.47
N PRO A 61 3.49 7.03 1.77
CA PRO A 61 3.62 7.35 0.35
C PRO A 61 4.67 8.42 0.01
N ASP A 62 5.31 9.05 0.99
CA ASP A 62 6.43 9.94 0.74
C ASP A 62 7.68 9.13 0.34
N THR A 63 8.47 9.67 -0.58
CA THR A 63 9.65 9.00 -1.15
C THR A 63 10.96 9.70 -0.82
N VAL A 64 10.94 10.98 -0.47
CA VAL A 64 12.15 11.77 -0.22
C VAL A 64 11.91 12.72 0.94
N ALA A 65 12.48 12.38 2.11
CA ALA A 65 12.35 13.20 3.30
C ALA A 65 12.97 14.60 3.13
N GLY A 66 12.23 15.63 3.55
CA GLY A 66 12.64 17.02 3.56
C GLY A 66 12.74 17.65 2.18
N ASP A 67 12.03 17.11 1.17
CA ASP A 67 12.01 17.70 -0.19
C ASP A 67 10.93 18.78 -0.36
N GLY A 68 10.18 19.07 0.70
CA GLY A 68 9.09 20.03 0.72
C GLY A 68 7.76 19.46 0.20
N THR A 69 7.73 18.22 -0.27
CA THR A 69 6.51 17.54 -0.73
C THR A 69 5.92 16.70 0.38
N TRP A 70 4.73 17.05 0.82
CA TRP A 70 4.06 16.33 1.89
C TRP A 70 3.10 15.29 1.32
N SER A 71 3.15 14.06 1.83
CA SER A 71 2.31 12.97 1.31
C SER A 71 1.53 12.26 2.41
N GLY A 72 0.40 11.67 2.03
CA GLY A 72 -0.47 10.90 2.93
C GLY A 72 -1.41 9.98 2.18
N THR A 73 -2.07 9.06 2.89
CA THR A 73 -3.07 8.15 2.29
C THR A 73 -4.37 8.14 3.07
N ALA A 74 -5.49 8.02 2.36
CA ALA A 74 -6.81 7.87 2.97
C ALA A 74 -7.68 6.85 2.24
N PHE A 75 -8.69 6.32 2.92
CA PHE A 75 -9.71 5.46 2.33
C PHE A 75 -11.05 6.21 2.33
N VAL A 76 -11.47 6.69 1.17
CA VAL A 76 -12.72 7.48 1.04
C VAL A 76 -13.82 6.65 0.39
N ALA A 77 -15.08 7.04 0.61
CA ALA A 77 -16.18 6.47 -0.17
C ALA A 77 -15.98 6.81 -1.66
N ASP A 78 -16.37 5.90 -2.55
CA ASP A 78 -16.32 6.18 -3.98
C ASP A 78 -17.27 7.35 -4.35
N GLY A 79 -16.86 8.14 -5.34
CA GLY A 79 -17.60 9.28 -5.86
C GLY A 79 -16.90 10.64 -5.67
N GLU A 80 -17.73 11.64 -5.42
CA GLU A 80 -17.37 13.05 -5.29
C GLU A 80 -16.85 13.34 -3.87
N LEU A 81 -15.77 14.13 -3.77
CA LEU A 81 -15.06 14.40 -2.52
C LEU A 81 -14.78 15.88 -2.35
N SER A 82 -15.28 16.49 -1.29
CA SER A 82 -14.89 17.86 -0.91
C SER A 82 -13.54 17.83 -0.19
N VAL A 83 -12.66 18.74 -0.59
CA VAL A 83 -11.26 18.79 -0.14
C VAL A 83 -10.99 20.12 0.54
N GLY A 84 -10.42 20.06 1.74
CA GLY A 84 -9.87 21.20 2.45
C GLY A 84 -8.44 20.93 2.92
N LEU A 85 -7.68 21.98 3.20
CA LEU A 85 -6.32 21.89 3.76
C LEU A 85 -6.26 22.76 5.01
N LYS A 86 -5.92 22.14 6.14
CA LYS A 86 -5.66 22.80 7.41
C LYS A 86 -4.15 22.99 7.60
N LEU A 87 -3.73 24.26 7.71
CA LEU A 87 -2.37 24.69 8.01
C LEU A 87 -2.40 25.45 9.34
N GLY A 88 -2.11 24.73 10.44
CA GLY A 88 -2.25 25.26 11.80
C GLY A 88 -3.71 25.61 12.11
N ASP A 89 -3.99 26.90 12.34
CA ASP A 89 -5.34 27.42 12.62
C ASP A 89 -6.10 27.88 11.37
N THR A 90 -5.45 27.87 10.20
CA THR A 90 -6.06 28.30 8.94
C THR A 90 -6.58 27.09 8.17
N VAL A 91 -7.81 27.19 7.63
CA VAL A 91 -8.38 26.19 6.73
C VAL A 91 -8.58 26.83 5.36
N LEU A 92 -8.07 26.16 4.33
CA LEU A 92 -8.19 26.54 2.92
C LEU A 92 -9.14 25.57 2.22
N GLU A 93 -10.11 26.10 1.49
CA GLU A 93 -11.08 25.33 0.71
C GLU A 93 -10.51 24.98 -0.67
N GLY A 94 -10.49 23.69 -1.01
CA GLY A 94 -10.00 23.16 -2.30
C GLY A 94 -11.10 22.84 -3.29
N GLY A 95 -12.37 23.01 -2.89
CA GLY A 95 -13.52 22.64 -3.69
C GLY A 95 -13.77 21.14 -3.69
N THR A 96 -14.25 20.63 -4.81
CA THR A 96 -14.72 19.26 -4.92
C THR A 96 -14.06 18.56 -6.10
N VAL A 97 -13.60 17.33 -5.87
CA VAL A 97 -12.93 16.48 -6.87
C VAL A 97 -13.71 15.19 -7.10
N SER A 98 -13.58 14.61 -8.30
CA SER A 98 -14.12 13.29 -8.62
C SER A 98 -13.21 12.57 -9.62
N TRP A 99 -13.24 11.25 -9.61
CA TRP A 99 -12.49 10.42 -10.54
C TRP A 99 -13.47 9.77 -11.53
N THR A 100 -13.10 9.76 -12.81
CA THR A 100 -13.98 9.32 -13.91
C THR A 100 -13.97 7.81 -14.14
N ALA A 101 -13.13 7.05 -13.44
CA ALA A 101 -12.98 5.62 -13.65
C ALA A 101 -12.91 4.82 -12.34
N ASP A 102 -13.36 3.57 -12.41
CA ASP A 102 -13.20 2.55 -11.36
C ASP A 102 -11.75 2.05 -11.37
N ILE A 103 -10.85 2.92 -10.90
CA ILE A 103 -9.42 2.65 -10.81
C ILE A 103 -9.08 2.39 -9.36
N ALA A 104 -8.33 1.32 -9.12
CA ALA A 104 -7.92 0.90 -7.80
C ALA A 104 -6.98 1.90 -7.10
N TYR A 105 -6.33 2.81 -7.85
CA TYR A 105 -5.38 3.78 -7.34
C TYR A 105 -5.74 5.19 -7.79
N ARG A 106 -6.00 6.05 -6.80
CA ARG A 106 -6.35 7.46 -6.99
C ARG A 106 -5.24 8.32 -6.41
N ASP A 107 -4.93 9.40 -7.10
CA ASP A 107 -3.99 10.40 -6.62
C ASP A 107 -4.72 11.75 -6.53
N LEU A 108 -4.45 12.49 -5.46
CA LEU A 108 -5.00 13.80 -5.16
C LEU A 108 -3.84 14.77 -5.00
N LEU A 109 -3.65 15.61 -6.01
CA LEU A 109 -2.60 16.62 -6.01
C LEU A 109 -3.15 17.92 -5.45
N LEU A 110 -2.48 18.45 -4.44
CA LEU A 110 -2.82 19.67 -3.73
C LEU A 110 -1.72 20.70 -3.94
N ARG A 111 -2.12 21.93 -4.24
CA ARG A 111 -1.23 23.08 -4.36
C ARG A 111 -1.87 24.29 -3.72
N VAL A 112 -1.06 25.19 -3.16
CA VAL A 112 -1.55 26.48 -2.69
C VAL A 112 -1.03 27.56 -3.62
N ASP A 113 -1.91 28.10 -4.46
CA ASP A 113 -1.60 29.16 -5.42
C ASP A 113 -2.33 30.43 -4.98
N ASP A 114 -1.58 31.54 -4.78
CA ASP A 114 -2.12 32.85 -4.34
C ASP A 114 -3.05 32.78 -3.11
N GLY A 115 -2.73 31.88 -2.17
CA GLY A 115 -3.51 31.68 -0.93
C GLY A 115 -4.80 30.88 -1.10
N ALA A 116 -5.06 30.32 -2.29
CA ALA A 116 -6.16 29.40 -2.55
C ALA A 116 -5.64 27.96 -2.67
N LEU A 117 -6.38 27.01 -2.12
CA LEU A 117 -6.10 25.58 -2.32
C LEU A 117 -6.63 25.17 -3.69
N VAL A 118 -5.77 24.59 -4.51
CA VAL A 118 -6.12 23.93 -5.77
C VAL A 118 -6.00 22.44 -5.56
N ALA A 119 -7.12 21.72 -5.74
CA ALA A 119 -7.18 20.26 -5.62
C ALA A 119 -7.45 19.63 -6.99
N GLU A 120 -6.61 18.68 -7.38
CA GLU A 120 -6.71 17.98 -8.67
C GLU A 120 -6.75 16.46 -8.44
N ALA A 121 -7.84 15.83 -8.90
CA ALA A 121 -7.96 14.37 -8.94
C ALA A 121 -7.25 13.83 -10.18
N THR A 122 -6.19 13.05 -9.97
CA THR A 122 -5.47 12.37 -11.06
C THR A 122 -5.53 10.86 -10.90
N SER A 123 -5.20 10.16 -11.99
CA SER A 123 -5.16 8.70 -12.06
C SER A 123 -3.71 8.27 -12.24
N ALA A 124 -3.24 7.28 -11.47
CA ALA A 124 -1.89 6.77 -11.60
C ALA A 124 -1.62 6.32 -13.05
N GLY A 125 -0.57 6.88 -13.67
CA GLY A 125 -0.16 6.54 -15.04
C GLY A 125 -0.44 7.60 -16.12
N GLN A 126 -1.14 8.69 -15.79
CA GLN A 126 -1.17 9.88 -16.66
C GLN A 126 -0.17 10.91 -16.13
N PRO A 127 0.89 11.28 -16.88
CA PRO A 127 1.69 12.44 -16.51
C PRO A 127 0.74 13.65 -16.46
N GLY A 128 0.64 14.29 -15.30
CA GLY A 128 -0.20 15.48 -15.10
C GLY A 128 0.21 16.58 -16.07
N ALA A 129 -0.44 16.64 -17.22
CA ALA A 129 -0.38 17.79 -18.10
C ALA A 129 -1.34 18.80 -17.50
N PHE A 130 -0.79 19.82 -16.83
CA PHE A 130 -1.55 20.98 -16.34
C PHE A 130 -2.27 21.65 -17.53
N ALA A 131 -3.47 21.19 -17.86
CA ALA A 131 -4.34 21.81 -18.83
C ALA A 131 -5.09 22.93 -18.09
N GLY A 132 -4.70 24.17 -18.34
CA GLY A 132 -5.23 25.38 -17.69
C GLY A 132 -6.71 25.64 -17.95
N GLY A 133 -7.58 24.84 -17.36
CA GLY A 133 -9.02 25.07 -17.23
C GLY A 133 -9.33 25.59 -15.83
N ILE A 134 -9.07 26.88 -15.59
CA ILE A 134 -9.45 27.54 -14.35
C ILE A 134 -10.98 27.66 -14.33
N SER A 135 -11.67 26.72 -13.67
CA SER A 135 -13.04 26.97 -13.23
C SER A 135 -12.95 27.94 -12.04
N PRO A 136 -13.62 29.11 -12.08
CA PRO A 136 -13.57 30.07 -10.99
C PRO A 136 -14.16 29.48 -9.70
N PRO A 137 -13.73 29.93 -8.51
CA PRO A 137 -14.22 29.42 -7.24
C PRO A 137 -15.73 29.61 -7.15
N ALA A 138 -16.44 28.53 -6.80
CA ALA A 138 -17.84 28.60 -6.43
C ALA A 138 -17.95 29.34 -5.10
N THR A 139 -18.27 30.63 -5.14
CA THR A 139 -18.71 31.37 -3.96
C THR A 139 -20.00 30.78 -3.42
N GLY A 140 -19.91 30.07 -2.30
CA GLY A 140 -21.00 29.94 -1.33
C GLY A 140 -21.56 28.54 -1.12
N VAL A 141 -20.98 27.80 -0.18
CA VAL A 141 -21.68 27.16 0.95
C VAL A 141 -20.61 26.72 1.95
N ASP A 142 -20.69 27.19 3.20
CA ASP A 142 -19.79 26.81 4.29
C ASP A 142 -19.93 25.30 4.59
N ALA A 143 -19.10 24.46 3.95
CA ALA A 143 -19.11 23.01 4.16
C ALA A 143 -18.35 22.59 5.43
N PHE A 144 -17.43 23.42 5.91
CA PHE A 144 -16.63 23.18 7.10
C PHE A 144 -17.13 24.06 8.25
N GLY A 145 -18.26 23.64 8.84
CA GLY A 145 -18.81 24.30 10.01
C GLY A 145 -17.80 24.37 11.15
N THR A 146 -17.70 25.54 11.79
CA THR A 146 -16.84 25.83 12.94
C THR A 146 -17.00 24.79 14.05
N VAL A 147 -16.05 23.85 14.18
CA VAL A 147 -16.03 22.86 15.25
C VAL A 147 -15.54 23.53 16.54
N GLY A 148 -16.41 23.55 17.55
CA GLY A 148 -16.15 24.14 18.86
C GLY A 148 -15.06 23.41 19.68
N ALA A 149 -14.47 24.17 20.60
CA ALA A 149 -13.35 23.85 21.46
C ALA A 149 -13.44 22.50 22.22
N PRO A 150 -12.29 21.87 22.56
CA PRO A 150 -12.26 20.57 23.23
C PRO A 150 -12.71 20.64 24.70
N VAL A 151 -13.57 19.70 25.09
CA VAL A 151 -13.92 19.45 26.48
C VAL A 151 -12.85 18.55 27.10
N ALA A 152 -12.15 19.06 28.12
CA ALA A 152 -11.18 18.30 28.90
C ALA A 152 -11.87 17.16 29.67
N SER A 153 -11.52 15.91 29.33
CA SER A 153 -11.92 14.72 30.10
C SER A 153 -10.73 14.24 30.94
N THR A 154 -10.67 14.72 32.18
CA THR A 154 -9.78 14.20 33.22
C THR A 154 -10.42 12.95 33.84
N ALA A 155 -9.95 11.77 33.45
CA ALA A 155 -10.21 10.53 34.17
C ALA A 155 -8.89 10.01 34.74
N ALA A 156 -8.72 10.19 36.06
CA ALA A 156 -7.62 9.62 36.82
C ALA A 156 -7.80 8.10 36.96
N PRO A 157 -6.77 7.27 36.73
CA PRO A 157 -6.85 5.86 37.09
C PRO A 157 -6.74 5.72 38.62
N ALA A 158 -7.73 5.08 39.21
CA ALA A 158 -7.73 4.70 40.61
C ALA A 158 -6.60 3.69 40.88
N ALA A 159 -5.71 4.03 41.81
CA ALA A 159 -4.68 3.14 42.31
C ALA A 159 -5.34 1.96 43.05
N ALA A 160 -5.15 0.75 42.54
CA ALA A 160 -5.48 -0.47 43.25
C ALA A 160 -4.36 -0.79 44.25
N THR A 161 -4.56 -0.43 45.51
CA THR A 161 -3.76 -0.92 46.63
C THR A 161 -4.07 -2.39 46.87
N ALA A 162 -3.15 -3.28 46.50
CA ALA A 162 -3.18 -4.68 46.91
C ALA A 162 -2.46 -4.84 48.25
N SER A 163 -3.22 -5.13 49.30
CA SER A 163 -2.71 -5.51 50.62
C SER A 163 -2.21 -6.95 50.58
N VAL A 164 -0.90 -7.16 50.67
CA VAL A 164 -0.30 -8.50 50.83
C VAL A 164 -0.21 -8.80 52.32
N THR A 165 -1.14 -9.64 52.80
CA THR A 165 -1.10 -10.21 54.15
C THR A 165 -0.17 -11.43 54.14
N GLY A 166 0.75 -11.46 55.09
CA GLY A 166 1.82 -12.46 55.19
C GLY A 166 1.34 -13.90 55.33
N GLY A 167 2.19 -14.79 54.83
CA GLY A 167 2.14 -16.23 55.03
C GLY A 167 3.55 -16.78 54.84
N ASP A 168 4.28 -16.87 55.94
CA ASP A 168 5.59 -17.51 56.01
C ASP A 168 5.51 -18.97 55.55
N HIS A 169 6.59 -19.43 54.90
CA HIS A 169 6.99 -20.84 54.67
C HIS A 169 6.85 -21.45 53.25
N LEU A 170 6.61 -20.69 52.18
CA LEU A 170 6.69 -21.22 50.79
C LEU A 170 7.64 -20.42 49.86
N GLY A 171 8.62 -19.70 50.42
CA GLY A 171 9.44 -18.72 49.69
C GLY A 171 10.57 -19.29 48.82
N ALA A 172 10.98 -20.55 49.00
CA ALA A 172 12.14 -21.11 48.27
C ALA A 172 11.75 -21.78 46.94
N GLU A 173 10.58 -22.42 46.86
CA GLU A 173 10.20 -23.20 45.67
C GLU A 173 9.58 -22.33 44.56
N VAL A 174 8.84 -21.27 44.91
CA VAL A 174 8.26 -20.32 43.94
C VAL A 174 9.34 -19.48 43.24
N LEU A 175 10.45 -19.19 43.93
CA LEU A 175 11.56 -18.41 43.38
C LEU A 175 12.34 -19.20 42.31
N LEU A 176 12.44 -20.54 42.46
CA LEU A 176 13.07 -21.44 41.49
C LEU A 176 12.23 -21.61 40.22
N VAL A 177 10.91 -21.73 40.34
CA VAL A 177 10.01 -21.80 39.17
C VAL A 177 9.93 -20.46 38.44
N GLY A 178 9.89 -19.34 39.18
CA GLY A 178 9.90 -17.99 38.61
C GLY A 178 11.19 -17.66 37.85
N ALA A 179 12.35 -18.01 38.41
CA ALA A 179 13.64 -17.80 37.74
C ALA A 179 13.80 -18.69 36.49
N GLY A 180 13.33 -19.94 36.54
CA GLY A 180 13.31 -20.82 35.38
C GLY A 180 12.43 -20.31 34.25
N GLY A 181 11.23 -19.82 34.57
CA GLY A 181 10.31 -19.22 33.60
C GLY A 181 10.88 -17.96 32.94
N LEU A 182 11.53 -17.10 33.73
CA LEU A 182 12.11 -15.84 33.23
C LEU A 182 13.34 -16.09 32.34
N LEU A 183 14.12 -17.14 32.63
CA LEU A 183 15.26 -17.54 31.81
C LEU A 183 14.81 -18.17 30.48
N VAL A 184 13.79 -19.03 30.48
CA VAL A 184 13.22 -19.60 29.24
C VAL A 184 12.53 -18.51 28.41
N PHE A 185 11.82 -17.58 29.04
CA PHE A 185 11.21 -16.43 28.35
C PHE A 185 12.27 -15.50 27.78
N GLY A 186 13.34 -15.20 28.53
CA GLY A 186 14.47 -14.42 28.04
C GLY A 186 15.21 -15.10 26.88
N LEU A 187 15.35 -16.43 26.91
CA LEU A 187 15.93 -17.18 25.79
C LEU A 187 15.02 -17.17 24.57
N ALA A 188 13.71 -17.39 24.74
CA ALA A 188 12.75 -17.35 23.65
C ALA A 188 12.65 -15.96 23.03
N LEU A 189 12.66 -14.91 23.85
CA LEU A 189 12.66 -13.52 23.39
C LEU A 189 13.99 -13.17 22.72
N GLY A 190 15.12 -13.65 23.24
CA GLY A 190 16.44 -13.48 22.63
C GLY A 190 16.54 -14.15 21.26
N TRP A 191 15.93 -15.32 21.08
CA TRP A 191 15.85 -16.00 19.78
C TRP A 191 14.86 -15.35 18.82
N ALA A 192 13.78 -14.74 19.32
CA ALA A 192 12.84 -13.97 18.50
C ALA A 192 13.37 -12.56 18.13
N LEU A 193 14.28 -12.01 18.93
CA LEU A 193 14.92 -10.70 18.72
C LEU A 193 16.27 -10.80 18.03
N LEU A 194 16.86 -11.99 17.94
CA LEU A 194 18.00 -12.22 17.07
C LEU A 194 17.48 -12.06 15.64
N PRO A 195 17.88 -10.99 14.91
CA PRO A 195 17.53 -10.88 13.51
C PRO A 195 18.03 -12.16 12.85
N SER A 196 17.14 -12.85 12.14
CA SER A 196 17.48 -14.07 11.41
C SER A 196 18.76 -13.83 10.62
N LEU A 197 19.89 -14.32 11.13
CA LEU A 197 21.19 -14.30 10.47
C LEU A 197 21.21 -15.34 9.34
N HIS A 198 20.13 -15.40 8.56
CA HIS A 198 20.14 -15.87 7.18
C HIS A 198 20.65 -14.73 6.28
N ASP A 199 21.74 -14.07 6.68
CA ASP A 199 22.59 -13.38 5.73
C ASP A 199 23.35 -14.47 4.97
N GLY A 200 22.69 -14.96 3.92
CA GLY A 200 23.34 -15.69 2.86
C GLY A 200 24.40 -14.79 2.23
N GLY A 201 25.66 -15.15 2.41
CA GLY A 201 26.78 -14.62 1.65
C GLY A 201 27.32 -13.30 2.17
N SER A 202 28.50 -13.36 2.80
CA SER A 202 29.42 -12.22 2.91
C SER A 202 29.92 -11.81 1.52
N GLY A 203 29.05 -11.18 0.73
CA GLY A 203 29.46 -10.37 -0.40
C GLY A 203 30.09 -9.08 0.11
N PRO A 204 31.07 -8.51 -0.60
CA PRO A 204 31.65 -7.21 -0.25
C PRO A 204 30.54 -6.17 -0.04
N ALA A 205 30.73 -5.30 0.97
CA ALA A 205 29.80 -4.26 1.45
C ALA A 205 29.51 -3.17 0.39
N PHE A 206 29.02 -3.57 -0.76
CA PHE A 206 28.50 -2.70 -1.79
C PHE A 206 27.03 -2.47 -1.51
N ALA A 207 26.69 -1.25 -1.08
CA ALA A 207 25.31 -0.81 -1.08
C ALA A 207 24.81 -0.81 -2.52
N ARG A 208 23.79 -1.63 -2.81
CA ARG A 208 23.15 -1.65 -4.13
C ARG A 208 22.52 -0.28 -4.35
N LEU A 209 22.88 0.38 -5.45
CA LEU A 209 22.20 1.61 -5.83
C LEU A 209 20.73 1.27 -6.15
N PRO A 210 19.77 2.17 -5.84
CA PRO A 210 18.37 1.96 -6.17
C PRO A 210 18.25 1.71 -7.68
N GLU A 211 17.70 0.56 -8.04
CA GLU A 211 17.56 0.19 -9.44
C GLU A 211 16.44 0.98 -10.09
N PRO A 212 16.67 1.54 -11.29
CA PRO A 212 15.63 2.25 -12.00
C PRO A 212 14.50 1.29 -12.39
N PRO A 213 13.25 1.75 -12.38
CA PRO A 213 12.10 0.94 -12.72
C PRO A 213 12.11 0.58 -14.21
N LEU A 214 11.76 -0.67 -14.54
CA LEU A 214 12.04 -1.27 -15.86
C LEU A 214 11.40 -0.54 -17.06
N PHE A 215 10.21 0.01 -16.89
CA PHE A 215 9.50 0.78 -17.91
C PHE A 215 9.16 2.20 -17.44
N GLY A 216 9.90 2.74 -16.48
CA GLY A 216 9.66 4.06 -15.90
C GLY A 216 8.87 4.04 -14.58
N PRO A 217 8.58 5.21 -13.99
CA PRO A 217 7.95 5.34 -12.67
C PRO A 217 6.67 4.51 -12.54
N GLY A 218 6.53 3.75 -11.44
CA GLY A 218 5.39 2.84 -11.21
C GLY A 218 5.60 1.40 -11.70
N THR A 219 6.74 1.10 -12.33
CA THR A 219 7.18 -0.29 -12.59
C THR A 219 8.24 -0.70 -11.59
N PRO A 220 8.40 -1.99 -11.25
CA PRO A 220 9.37 -2.42 -10.25
C PRO A 220 10.80 -2.29 -10.77
N SER A 221 11.74 -2.29 -9.83
CA SER A 221 13.13 -2.64 -10.09
C SER A 221 13.26 -4.09 -10.58
N MET A 222 14.28 -4.38 -11.39
CA MET A 222 14.53 -5.72 -11.93
C MET A 222 15.05 -6.71 -10.91
N GLY A 223 15.77 -6.20 -9.93
CA GLY A 223 16.61 -6.95 -9.03
C GLY A 223 15.98 -7.20 -7.68
N ASP A 224 14.74 -6.76 -7.46
CA ASP A 224 14.00 -7.09 -6.25
C ASP A 224 12.51 -6.80 -6.43
N GLY A 225 11.68 -7.68 -5.88
CA GLY A 225 10.23 -7.53 -5.85
C GLY A 225 9.45 -8.28 -6.94
N LEU A 226 8.14 -8.42 -6.68
CA LEU A 226 7.17 -9.00 -7.60
C LEU A 226 6.22 -7.92 -8.09
N THR A 227 6.00 -7.86 -9.41
CA THR A 227 4.96 -7.00 -9.97
C THR A 227 3.87 -7.80 -10.64
N VAL A 228 2.63 -7.42 -10.35
CA VAL A 228 1.44 -8.13 -10.80
C VAL A 228 0.78 -7.30 -11.90
N TRP A 229 0.69 -7.85 -13.10
CA TRP A 229 0.06 -7.21 -14.26
C TRP A 229 -1.28 -7.88 -14.54
N ILE A 230 -2.36 -7.13 -14.37
CA ILE A 230 -3.72 -7.59 -14.61
C ILE A 230 -4.08 -7.31 -16.07
N THR A 231 -4.41 -8.35 -16.82
CA THR A 231 -4.74 -8.25 -18.25
C THR A 231 -5.86 -9.23 -18.61
N PRO A 232 -6.67 -8.91 -19.64
CA PRO A 232 -7.62 -9.85 -20.22
C PRO A 232 -6.96 -11.19 -20.59
N PRO A 233 -7.61 -12.36 -20.34
CA PRO A 233 -7.03 -13.68 -20.59
C PRO A 233 -6.55 -13.92 -22.03
N ASP A 234 -7.24 -13.33 -23.01
CA ASP A 234 -6.92 -13.41 -24.43
C ASP A 234 -5.61 -12.69 -24.79
N GLN A 235 -5.17 -11.73 -23.96
CA GLN A 235 -3.96 -10.93 -24.18
C GLN A 235 -2.73 -11.47 -23.43
N HIS A 236 -2.89 -12.45 -22.54
CA HIS A 236 -1.80 -12.99 -21.71
C HIS A 236 -0.64 -13.51 -22.55
N ALA A 237 -0.95 -14.24 -23.61
CA ALA A 237 0.05 -14.85 -24.47
C ALA A 237 0.89 -13.81 -25.20
N ASP A 238 0.24 -12.80 -25.77
CA ASP A 238 0.91 -11.75 -26.53
C ASP A 238 1.74 -10.84 -25.63
N LEU A 239 1.21 -10.50 -24.45
CA LEU A 239 1.95 -9.76 -23.44
C LEU A 239 3.18 -10.53 -22.95
N ALA A 240 3.03 -11.81 -22.62
CA ALA A 240 4.14 -12.65 -22.18
C ALA A 240 5.23 -12.76 -23.28
N ARG A 241 4.84 -12.91 -24.55
CA ARG A 241 5.78 -12.91 -25.69
C ARG A 241 6.50 -11.58 -25.83
N LEU A 242 5.77 -10.47 -25.74
CA LEU A 242 6.35 -9.13 -25.84
C LEU A 242 7.36 -8.89 -24.71
N LEU A 243 6.98 -9.19 -23.47
CA LEU A 243 7.86 -9.07 -22.30
C LEU A 243 9.09 -9.95 -22.44
N CYS A 244 8.92 -11.25 -22.75
CA CYS A 244 10.06 -12.14 -22.92
C CYS A 244 10.98 -11.64 -24.03
N ARG A 245 10.43 -11.17 -25.15
CA ARG A 245 11.22 -10.64 -26.27
C ARG A 245 12.00 -9.39 -25.87
N THR A 246 11.37 -8.45 -25.17
CA THR A 246 11.97 -7.17 -24.77
C THR A 246 13.02 -7.41 -23.68
N LEU A 247 12.67 -8.15 -22.62
CA LEU A 247 13.58 -8.43 -21.50
C LEU A 247 14.77 -9.26 -21.94
N ALA A 248 14.58 -10.23 -22.83
CA ALA A 248 15.67 -11.07 -23.30
C ALA A 248 16.71 -10.31 -24.15
N VAL A 249 16.50 -9.04 -24.50
CA VAL A 249 17.53 -8.22 -25.17
C VAL A 249 18.73 -7.99 -24.26
N ASP A 250 18.49 -7.83 -22.96
CA ASP A 250 19.53 -7.47 -21.97
C ASP A 250 19.59 -8.42 -20.77
N HIS A 251 18.58 -9.27 -20.59
CA HIS A 251 18.43 -10.14 -19.43
C HIS A 251 18.28 -11.61 -19.81
N ARG A 252 18.52 -12.49 -18.83
CA ARG A 252 18.05 -13.87 -18.87
C ARG A 252 16.61 -13.87 -18.35
N VAL A 253 15.71 -14.53 -19.04
CA VAL A 253 14.28 -14.56 -18.71
C VAL A 253 13.90 -16.00 -18.40
N LEU A 254 13.39 -16.28 -17.20
CA LEU A 254 12.78 -17.54 -16.87
C LEU A 254 11.26 -17.42 -17.00
N LEU A 255 10.68 -18.07 -18.01
CA LEU A 255 9.24 -18.10 -18.22
C LEU A 255 8.60 -19.32 -17.55
N ALA A 256 7.68 -19.07 -16.61
CA ALA A 256 6.77 -20.05 -16.04
C ALA A 256 5.36 -19.86 -16.61
N ALA A 257 5.05 -20.57 -17.70
CA ALA A 257 3.78 -20.48 -18.41
C ALA A 257 3.29 -21.86 -18.89
N PRO A 258 1.99 -22.00 -19.23
CA PRO A 258 1.49 -23.23 -19.86
C PRO A 258 2.33 -23.62 -21.08
N GLN A 259 2.57 -24.93 -21.27
CA GLN A 259 3.39 -25.41 -22.39
C GLN A 259 2.83 -25.03 -23.76
N THR A 260 1.52 -24.81 -23.84
CA THR A 260 0.80 -24.36 -25.04
C THR A 260 1.13 -22.94 -25.48
N LEU A 261 1.74 -22.13 -24.61
CA LEU A 261 2.18 -20.79 -24.98
C LEU A 261 3.36 -20.90 -25.95
N ASP A 262 3.13 -20.58 -27.22
CA ASP A 262 4.21 -20.55 -28.21
C ASP A 262 5.10 -19.31 -27.97
N LEU A 263 6.42 -19.52 -27.95
CA LEU A 263 7.39 -18.44 -27.80
C LEU A 263 8.18 -18.28 -29.10
N PRO A 264 8.50 -17.04 -29.49
CA PRO A 264 9.36 -16.84 -30.64
C PRO A 264 10.72 -17.54 -30.40
N PRO A 265 11.22 -18.34 -31.35
CA PRO A 265 12.54 -18.93 -31.23
C PRO A 265 13.58 -17.81 -31.16
N GLN A 266 14.29 -17.70 -30.04
CA GLN A 266 15.44 -16.81 -29.92
C GLN A 266 16.73 -17.60 -30.11
N PRO A 267 17.50 -17.35 -31.19
CA PRO A 267 18.83 -17.94 -31.35
C PRO A 267 19.74 -17.45 -30.22
N GLY A 268 20.35 -18.36 -29.45
CA GLY A 268 21.32 -18.01 -28.42
C GLY A 268 20.80 -17.97 -26.97
N GLY A 269 19.56 -18.40 -26.71
CA GLY A 269 19.12 -18.89 -25.39
C GLY A 269 19.19 -17.88 -24.24
N ARG A 270 18.39 -16.82 -24.30
CA ARG A 270 18.17 -15.91 -23.16
C ARG A 270 16.80 -16.10 -22.51
N ILE A 271 15.93 -16.90 -23.12
CA ILE A 271 14.63 -17.26 -22.55
C ILE A 271 14.69 -18.74 -22.17
N PHE A 272 14.58 -19.01 -20.89
CA PHE A 272 14.46 -20.32 -20.29
C PHE A 272 12.99 -20.56 -19.93
N ARG A 273 12.57 -21.82 -19.91
CA ARG A 273 11.20 -22.20 -19.55
C ARG A 273 11.21 -23.11 -18.34
N ALA A 274 10.48 -22.74 -17.30
CA ALA A 274 10.20 -23.61 -16.17
C ALA A 274 9.18 -24.68 -16.58
N HIS A 275 9.32 -25.90 -16.03
CA HIS A 275 8.39 -27.01 -16.30
C HIS A 275 7.04 -26.83 -15.61
N GLY A 276 7.01 -26.04 -14.54
CA GLY A 276 5.83 -25.76 -13.72
C GLY A 276 5.60 -24.27 -13.49
N ARG A 277 4.54 -23.98 -12.72
CA ARG A 277 4.18 -22.62 -12.26
C ARG A 277 4.13 -22.52 -10.73
N ASN A 278 4.58 -23.57 -10.04
CA ASN A 278 4.66 -23.58 -8.58
C ASN A 278 5.77 -22.61 -8.16
N PRO A 279 5.51 -21.64 -7.25
CA PRO A 279 6.51 -20.68 -6.80
C PRO A 279 7.85 -21.30 -6.37
N GLU A 280 7.82 -22.41 -5.62
CA GLU A 280 9.03 -23.13 -5.16
C GLU A 280 9.85 -23.65 -6.35
N GLU A 281 9.23 -24.36 -7.28
CA GLU A 281 9.91 -24.91 -8.48
C GLU A 281 10.47 -23.80 -9.39
N VAL A 282 9.78 -22.66 -9.46
CA VAL A 282 10.22 -21.50 -10.23
C VAL A 282 11.40 -20.81 -9.54
N GLY A 283 11.39 -20.72 -8.21
CA GLY A 283 12.50 -20.24 -7.40
C GLY A 283 13.75 -21.11 -7.60
N ASP A 284 13.62 -22.43 -7.43
CA ASP A 284 14.71 -23.40 -7.65
C ASP A 284 15.28 -23.30 -9.07
N ALA A 285 14.43 -23.14 -10.08
CA ALA A 285 14.86 -22.96 -11.46
C ALA A 285 15.55 -21.61 -11.70
N ALA A 286 15.16 -20.56 -10.96
CA ALA A 286 15.83 -19.27 -11.03
C ALA A 286 17.24 -19.35 -10.39
N GLU A 287 17.39 -20.03 -9.26
CA GLU A 287 18.71 -20.27 -8.64
C GLU A 287 19.65 -21.05 -9.57
N GLN A 288 19.12 -22.06 -10.29
CA GLN A 288 19.93 -22.82 -11.25
C GLN A 288 20.41 -21.99 -12.45
N LEU A 289 19.72 -20.89 -12.74
CA LEU A 289 20.09 -19.96 -13.82
C LEU A 289 20.95 -18.80 -13.33
N ASP A 290 21.07 -18.63 -12.01
CA ASP A 290 21.94 -17.64 -11.40
C ASP A 290 23.39 -18.03 -11.65
N ASP A 291 24.04 -17.23 -12.50
CA ASP A 291 25.43 -17.37 -12.91
C ASP A 291 26.11 -16.07 -12.48
N PRO A 292 27.33 -16.09 -11.91
CA PRO A 292 27.94 -14.92 -11.33
C PRO A 292 27.95 -13.73 -12.30
N GLY A 293 27.11 -12.72 -12.02
CA GLY A 293 26.98 -11.50 -12.82
C GLY A 293 25.78 -11.44 -13.77
N CYS A 294 24.88 -12.43 -13.80
CA CYS A 294 23.65 -12.40 -14.60
C CYS A 294 22.46 -13.02 -13.86
N ILE A 295 21.76 -12.19 -13.07
CA ILE A 295 20.55 -12.60 -12.37
C ILE A 295 19.39 -12.72 -13.39
N PRO A 296 18.64 -13.84 -13.40
CA PRO A 296 17.47 -13.98 -14.27
C PRO A 296 16.28 -13.14 -13.80
N ILE A 297 15.45 -12.71 -14.75
CA ILE A 297 14.13 -12.14 -14.51
C ILE A 297 13.08 -13.23 -14.69
N VAL A 298 12.20 -13.38 -13.71
CA VAL A 298 11.14 -14.40 -13.78
C VAL A 298 9.87 -13.78 -14.34
N VAL A 299 9.30 -14.41 -15.37
CA VAL A 299 7.98 -14.06 -15.93
C VAL A 299 7.03 -15.23 -15.70
N VAL A 300 5.92 -15.00 -15.02
CA VAL A 300 4.93 -16.03 -14.67
C VAL A 300 3.60 -15.68 -15.31
N VAL A 301 3.02 -16.63 -16.06
CA VAL A 301 1.67 -16.48 -16.62
C VAL A 301 0.70 -17.36 -15.83
N ALA A 302 -0.11 -16.71 -15.00
CA ALA A 302 -1.03 -17.35 -14.07
C ALA A 302 -2.49 -17.01 -14.39
N THR A 303 -3.38 -17.96 -14.13
CA THR A 303 -4.83 -17.79 -14.33
C THR A 303 -5.53 -17.27 -13.08
N THR A 304 -4.89 -17.32 -11.90
CA THR A 304 -5.47 -16.87 -10.62
C THR A 304 -4.46 -16.04 -9.82
N THR A 305 -4.95 -14.98 -9.17
CA THR A 305 -4.17 -13.88 -8.60
C THR A 305 -3.72 -14.12 -7.17
N GLU A 306 -4.64 -14.46 -6.27
CA GLU A 306 -4.44 -14.12 -4.86
C GLU A 306 -3.44 -15.02 -4.11
N SER A 307 -3.47 -16.33 -4.38
CA SER A 307 -2.57 -17.27 -3.68
C SER A 307 -1.14 -17.22 -4.23
N LEU A 308 -0.96 -16.95 -5.53
CA LEU A 308 0.35 -16.89 -6.16
C LEU A 308 1.06 -15.57 -5.85
N ALA A 309 0.36 -14.43 -5.91
CA ALA A 309 0.93 -13.13 -5.60
C ALA A 309 1.47 -13.02 -4.16
N ARG A 310 0.87 -13.75 -3.20
CA ARG A 310 1.36 -13.81 -1.81
C ARG A 310 2.54 -14.75 -1.61
N ARG A 311 2.69 -15.78 -2.44
CA ARG A 311 3.74 -16.80 -2.30
C ARG A 311 5.02 -16.43 -3.04
N PHE A 312 4.93 -15.97 -4.29
CA PHE A 312 6.11 -15.64 -5.10
C PHE A 312 7.13 -14.71 -4.42
N PRO A 313 6.73 -13.65 -3.69
CA PRO A 313 7.71 -12.78 -3.03
C PRO A 313 8.53 -13.48 -1.93
N ARG A 314 8.08 -14.63 -1.44
CA ARG A 314 8.76 -15.41 -0.38
C ARG A 314 9.60 -16.56 -0.91
N GLU A 315 9.26 -17.06 -2.10
CA GLU A 315 9.90 -18.23 -2.71
C GLU A 315 10.90 -17.84 -3.81
N LEU A 316 10.86 -16.60 -4.31
CA LEU A 316 11.87 -16.12 -5.24
C LEU A 316 13.20 -15.87 -4.52
N PRO A 317 14.34 -16.26 -5.11
CA PRO A 317 15.64 -16.00 -4.52
C PRO A 317 15.89 -14.49 -4.33
N PRO A 318 16.65 -14.08 -3.30
CA PRO A 318 17.04 -12.69 -3.14
C PRO A 318 17.74 -12.17 -4.40
N GLY A 319 17.37 -10.98 -4.86
CA GLY A 319 17.96 -10.40 -6.07
C GLY A 319 17.20 -10.68 -7.36
N VAL A 320 16.26 -11.64 -7.35
CA VAL A 320 15.48 -12.04 -8.54
C VAL A 320 14.14 -11.30 -8.58
N GLY A 321 13.96 -10.42 -9.57
CA GLY A 321 12.67 -9.79 -9.83
C GLY A 321 11.69 -10.70 -10.58
N GLY A 322 10.40 -10.51 -10.29
CA GLY A 322 9.31 -11.28 -10.90
C GLY A 322 8.23 -10.41 -11.54
N ILE A 323 7.72 -10.85 -12.69
CA ILE A 323 6.49 -10.32 -13.31
C ILE A 323 5.44 -11.42 -13.32
N LEU A 324 4.32 -11.21 -12.63
CA LEU A 324 3.17 -12.11 -12.57
C LEU A 324 2.04 -11.55 -13.44
N ILE A 325 1.80 -12.15 -14.60
CA ILE A 325 0.68 -11.83 -15.49
C ILE A 325 -0.55 -12.61 -15.01
N VAL A 326 -1.64 -11.91 -14.73
CA VAL A 326 -2.86 -12.47 -14.15
C VAL A 326 -4.11 -12.06 -14.92
N ALA A 327 -5.12 -12.93 -14.88
CA ALA A 327 -6.41 -12.67 -15.51
C ALA A 327 -7.20 -11.63 -14.72
N THR A 328 -7.81 -10.68 -15.43
CA THR A 328 -8.93 -9.92 -14.89
C THR A 328 -10.11 -10.88 -14.69
N GLU A 329 -10.56 -11.08 -13.44
CA GLU A 329 -11.84 -11.75 -13.22
C GLU A 329 -12.95 -10.81 -13.71
N ILE A 330 -13.51 -11.11 -14.89
CA ILE A 330 -14.71 -10.43 -15.36
C ILE A 330 -15.84 -10.99 -14.49
N ASN A 331 -16.27 -10.24 -13.48
CA ASN A 331 -17.52 -10.50 -12.77
C ASN A 331 -18.67 -10.35 -13.78
N THR A 332 -19.07 -11.46 -14.41
CA THR A 332 -20.30 -11.58 -15.19
C THR A 332 -21.47 -12.00 -14.32
#